data_AF-A0A974S9G2-F1
#
_entry.id   AF-A0A974S9G2-F1
#
_cell.length_a   1.000
_cell.length_b   1.000
_cell.length_c   1.000
_cell.angle_alpha   90.00
_cell.angle_beta   90.00
_cell.angle_gamma   90.00
#
_symmetry.space_group_name_H-M   'P 1'
#
loop_
_entity.id
_entity.type
_entity.pdbx_description
1 polymer ?
#
loop_
_entity_poly.entity_id
_entity_poly.type
_entity_poly.pdbx_seq_one_letter_code
_entity_poly.pdbx_strand_id
1 'polypeptide(L)'
;MELNLEPGDAPDVITVWRKGSSTMNIDVKGRAAHAGVAPQDGRNAAVELIHQLATVEPMPHSGDGLTVNLTIIQAGSRYNIIPEAARAQLNVRARKKSEFDDVEAALQAAAKTTVVPDTTVTVTRKCLSRRWPAIRRRTPWRCAPRPSMPASD
;
A
#
# COMPACT_ATOMS: atom_id res chain seq x y z
N MET A 1 -27.71 14.09 -13.42
CA MET A 1 -27.63 12.63 -13.58
C MET A 1 -26.57 12.35 -14.62
N GLU A 2 -25.57 11.52 -14.31
CA GLU A 2 -24.49 11.11 -15.23
C GLU A 2 -24.70 9.62 -15.53
N LEU A 3 -24.71 9.22 -16.79
CA LEU A 3 -24.85 7.83 -17.24
C LEU A 3 -23.54 7.40 -17.90
N ASN A 4 -22.99 6.26 -17.47
CA ASN A 4 -21.85 5.60 -18.11
C ASN A 4 -22.37 4.42 -18.95
N LEU A 5 -21.83 4.23 -20.15
CA LEU A 5 -22.20 3.15 -21.08
C LEU A 5 -21.19 1.99 -21.06
N GLU A 6 -20.35 1.91 -20.02
CA GLU A 6 -19.58 0.70 -19.76
C GLU A 6 -20.51 -0.51 -19.60
N PRO A 7 -20.12 -1.69 -20.14
CA PRO A 7 -20.89 -2.91 -19.95
C PRO A 7 -21.15 -3.21 -18.46
N GLY A 8 -22.39 -3.62 -18.18
CA GLY A 8 -22.78 -4.18 -16.90
C GLY A 8 -22.38 -5.64 -16.75
N ASP A 9 -22.74 -6.23 -15.63
CA ASP A 9 -22.51 -7.66 -15.38
C ASP A 9 -23.46 -8.52 -16.23
N ALA A 10 -23.01 -9.70 -16.64
CA ALA A 10 -23.79 -10.60 -17.48
C ALA A 10 -24.78 -11.47 -16.65
N PRO A 11 -25.93 -11.86 -17.22
CA PRO A 11 -26.60 -11.28 -18.39
C PRO A 11 -27.52 -10.10 -18.00
N ASP A 12 -27.51 -9.02 -18.79
CA ASP A 12 -28.45 -7.89 -18.74
C ASP A 12 -28.63 -7.16 -17.39
N VAL A 13 -27.55 -6.95 -16.63
CA VAL A 13 -27.60 -6.23 -15.35
C VAL A 13 -27.17 -4.76 -15.49
N ILE A 14 -27.94 -3.84 -14.90
CA ILE A 14 -27.54 -2.43 -14.75
C ILE A 14 -26.63 -2.31 -13.52
N THR A 15 -25.35 -2.01 -13.74
CA THR A 15 -24.41 -1.74 -12.64
C THR A 15 -24.62 -0.33 -12.09
N VAL A 16 -25.25 -0.24 -10.92
CA VAL A 16 -25.51 1.04 -10.22
C VAL A 16 -24.35 1.51 -9.35
N TRP A 17 -23.41 0.64 -8.99
CA TRP A 17 -22.22 0.98 -8.22
C TRP A 17 -21.10 -0.05 -8.44
N ARG A 18 -19.85 0.34 -8.16
CA ARG A 18 -18.69 -0.55 -8.04
C ARG A 18 -17.86 -0.15 -6.82
N LYS A 19 -17.13 -1.09 -6.24
CA LYS A 19 -16.18 -0.76 -5.16
C LYS A 19 -15.14 0.23 -5.69
N GLY A 20 -14.78 1.20 -4.85
CA GLY A 20 -13.57 1.98 -5.10
C GLY A 20 -12.34 1.07 -5.06
N SER A 21 -11.25 1.49 -5.70
CA SER A 21 -9.97 0.79 -5.62
C SER A 21 -8.86 1.77 -5.28
N SER A 22 -7.95 1.34 -4.41
CA SER A 22 -6.74 2.06 -4.04
C SER A 22 -5.59 1.08 -3.88
N THR A 23 -4.36 1.56 -4.12
CA THR A 23 -3.15 0.80 -3.81
C THR A 23 -2.56 1.33 -2.50
N MET A 24 -2.24 0.44 -1.57
CA MET A 24 -1.41 0.77 -0.41
C MET A 24 -0.02 0.17 -0.63
N ASN A 25 1.03 0.96 -0.47
CA ASN A 25 2.40 0.47 -0.50
C ASN A 25 2.97 0.48 0.91
N ILE A 26 3.71 -0.57 1.24
CA ILE A 26 4.53 -0.67 2.42
C ILE A 26 5.97 -0.84 1.93
N ASP A 27 6.79 0.17 2.17
CA ASP A 27 8.21 0.17 1.81
C ASP A 27 9.04 0.11 3.11
N VAL A 28 9.95 -0.86 3.20
CA VAL A 28 10.81 -1.07 4.36
C VAL A 28 12.25 -0.85 3.95
N LYS A 29 12.95 0.01 4.71
CA LYS A 29 14.38 0.23 4.60
C LYS A 29 15.10 -0.37 5.80
N GLY A 30 16.07 -1.23 5.53
CA GLY A 30 16.99 -1.83 6.48
C GLY A 30 18.43 -1.48 6.13
N ARG A 31 19.34 -2.46 6.29
CA ARG A 31 20.77 -2.30 6.06
C ARG A 31 21.36 -3.58 5.50
N ALA A 32 22.10 -3.46 4.39
CA ALA A 32 22.75 -4.58 3.75
C ALA A 32 23.93 -5.08 4.58
N ALA A 33 24.12 -6.39 4.62
CA ALA A 33 25.31 -7.02 5.20
C ALA A 33 25.58 -8.37 4.51
N HIS A 34 26.84 -8.78 4.47
CA HIS A 34 27.20 -10.09 3.90
C HIS A 34 26.75 -11.20 4.86
N ALA A 35 25.88 -12.09 4.37
CA ALA A 35 25.21 -13.09 5.22
C ALA A 35 26.18 -14.05 5.92
N GLY A 36 27.34 -14.33 5.32
CA GLY A 36 28.35 -15.24 5.88
C GLY A 36 29.49 -14.60 6.67
N VAL A 37 29.63 -13.26 6.66
CA VAL A 37 30.78 -12.59 7.32
C VAL A 37 30.31 -11.87 8.59
N ALA A 38 29.27 -11.06 8.48
CA ALA A 38 28.76 -10.27 9.60
C ALA A 38 27.24 -10.05 9.48
N PRO A 39 26.42 -11.12 9.55
CA PRO A 39 24.97 -10.99 9.45
C PRO A 39 24.36 -10.08 10.53
N GLN A 40 24.99 -10.00 11.72
CA GLN A 40 24.57 -9.15 12.85
C GLN A 40 24.59 -7.64 12.55
N ASP A 41 25.39 -7.22 11.57
CA ASP A 41 25.49 -5.81 11.17
C ASP A 41 24.34 -5.42 10.21
N GLY A 42 23.67 -6.41 9.63
CA GLY A 42 22.53 -6.22 8.74
C GLY A 42 21.25 -5.91 9.50
N ARG A 43 20.32 -5.22 8.83
CA ARG A 43 18.92 -5.07 9.25
C ARG A 43 18.05 -5.60 8.12
N ASN A 44 17.48 -6.78 8.35
CA ASN A 44 16.77 -7.52 7.31
C ASN A 44 15.41 -6.88 7.03
N ALA A 45 15.32 -6.13 5.92
CA ALA A 45 14.09 -5.47 5.50
C ALA A 45 12.99 -6.47 5.11
N ALA A 46 13.35 -7.68 4.64
CA ALA A 46 12.37 -8.69 4.26
C ALA A 46 11.64 -9.25 5.49
N VAL A 47 12.38 -9.53 6.57
CA VAL A 47 11.81 -10.01 7.83
C VAL A 47 10.86 -8.97 8.42
N GLU A 48 11.29 -7.71 8.46
CA GLU A 48 10.44 -6.61 8.93
C GLU A 48 9.17 -6.48 8.08
N LEU A 49 9.28 -6.55 6.74
CA LEU A 49 8.11 -6.51 5.86
C LEU A 49 7.12 -7.65 6.14
N ILE A 50 7.59 -8.86 6.45
CA ILE A 50 6.73 -10.00 6.81
C ILE A 50 5.94 -9.68 8.08
N HIS A 51 6.56 -9.09 9.10
CA HIS A 51 5.87 -8.68 10.31
C HIS A 51 4.81 -7.61 10.04
N GLN A 52 5.10 -6.65 9.16
CA GLN A 52 4.10 -5.66 8.74
C GLN A 52 2.94 -6.31 7.98
N LEU A 53 3.21 -7.28 7.11
CA LEU A 53 2.18 -8.03 6.37
C LEU A 53 1.32 -8.93 7.27
N ALA A 54 1.85 -9.44 8.39
CA ALA A 54 1.06 -10.19 9.36
C ALA A 54 -0.09 -9.35 9.96
N THR A 55 0.02 -8.03 9.97
CA THR A 55 -1.08 -7.12 10.38
C THR A 55 -2.20 -7.02 9.35
N VAL A 56 -1.95 -7.43 8.11
CA VAL A 56 -2.91 -7.44 7.00
C VAL A 56 -3.69 -8.75 6.92
N GLU A 57 -3.10 -9.87 7.36
CA GLU A 57 -3.72 -11.19 7.38
C GLU A 57 -5.12 -11.25 8.04
N PRO A 58 -5.39 -10.56 9.16
CA PRO A 58 -6.74 -10.57 9.74
C PRO A 58 -7.76 -9.72 8.97
N MET A 59 -7.35 -8.97 7.94
CA MET A 59 -8.26 -8.13 7.15
C MET A 59 -9.06 -8.98 6.15
N PRO A 60 -10.28 -8.56 5.77
CA PRO A 60 -11.05 -9.34 4.80
C PRO A 60 -10.38 -9.37 3.42
N HIS A 61 -10.29 -10.55 2.80
CA HIS A 61 -9.70 -10.73 1.46
C HIS A 61 -10.75 -10.88 0.35
N SER A 62 -11.99 -11.26 0.71
CA SER A 62 -13.10 -11.50 -0.21
C SER A 62 -14.43 -10.98 0.34
N GLY A 63 -15.49 -11.10 -0.46
CA GLY A 63 -16.84 -10.66 -0.10
C GLY A 63 -17.17 -9.25 -0.60
N ASP A 64 -18.27 -8.71 -0.09
CA ASP A 64 -18.95 -7.55 -0.68
C ASP A 64 -18.56 -6.19 -0.09
N GLY A 65 -17.88 -6.19 1.07
CA GLY A 65 -17.42 -4.99 1.78
C GLY A 65 -15.98 -4.61 1.44
N LEU A 66 -15.21 -4.17 2.44
CA LEU A 66 -13.77 -4.00 2.35
C LEU A 66 -13.09 -5.31 1.91
N THR A 67 -12.16 -5.23 0.97
CA THR A 67 -11.23 -6.32 0.66
C THR A 67 -9.82 -5.79 0.50
N VAL A 68 -8.85 -6.39 1.16
CA VAL A 68 -7.43 -6.02 1.12
C VAL A 68 -6.66 -7.24 0.62
N ASN A 69 -5.94 -7.13 -0.50
CA ASN A 69 -5.22 -8.26 -1.07
C ASN A 69 -3.75 -7.89 -1.32
N LEU A 70 -2.82 -8.71 -0.84
CA LEU A 70 -1.42 -8.60 -1.24
C LEU A 70 -1.28 -9.01 -2.70
N THR A 71 -0.80 -8.10 -3.54
CA THR A 71 -0.69 -8.33 -4.99
C THR A 71 0.74 -8.37 -5.48
N ILE A 72 1.66 -7.67 -4.81
CA ILE A 72 3.08 -7.64 -5.17
C ILE A 72 3.90 -7.65 -3.88
N ILE A 73 4.91 -8.51 -3.82
CA ILE A 73 5.94 -8.52 -2.78
C ILE A 73 7.32 -8.62 -3.44
N GLN A 74 8.27 -7.81 -2.99
CA GLN A 74 9.64 -7.78 -3.50
C GLN A 74 10.60 -7.56 -2.33
N ALA A 75 11.66 -8.36 -2.22
CA ALA A 75 12.68 -8.17 -1.19
C ALA A 75 14.02 -8.76 -1.62
N GLY A 76 15.08 -7.97 -1.43
CA GLY A 76 16.44 -8.38 -1.76
C GLY A 76 16.73 -8.52 -3.25
N SER A 77 18.01 -8.73 -3.56
CA SER A 77 18.53 -8.87 -4.93
C SER A 77 19.58 -9.96 -5.08
N ARG A 78 20.16 -10.44 -3.97
CA ARG A 78 21.19 -11.48 -3.95
C ARG A 78 20.96 -12.42 -2.78
N TYR A 79 21.25 -13.69 -2.96
CA TYR A 79 21.03 -14.72 -1.94
C TYR A 79 21.99 -14.61 -0.74
N ASN A 80 23.18 -14.03 -0.93
CA ASN A 80 24.25 -13.95 0.09
C ASN A 80 24.35 -12.57 0.77
N ILE A 81 23.35 -11.70 0.59
CA ILE A 81 23.30 -10.37 1.19
C ILE A 81 21.97 -10.21 1.94
N ILE A 82 22.05 -9.78 3.20
CA ILE A 82 20.88 -9.39 3.98
C ILE A 82 20.18 -8.23 3.26
N PRO A 83 18.88 -8.34 2.94
CA PRO A 83 18.21 -7.36 2.10
C PRO A 83 18.02 -6.04 2.84
N GLU A 84 18.49 -4.95 2.24
CA GLU A 84 18.33 -3.58 2.76
C GLU A 84 17.00 -2.93 2.38
N ALA A 85 16.27 -3.51 1.43
CA ALA A 85 15.01 -2.98 0.96
C ALA A 85 14.01 -4.10 0.71
N ALA A 86 12.76 -3.85 1.09
CA ALA A 86 11.62 -4.69 0.80
C ALA A 86 10.38 -3.83 0.55
N ARG A 87 9.49 -4.29 -0.33
CA ARG A 87 8.27 -3.58 -0.74
C ARG A 87 7.11 -4.56 -0.85
N ALA A 88 5.95 -4.15 -0.36
CA ALA A 88 4.67 -4.80 -0.64
C ALA A 88 3.66 -3.81 -1.23
N GLN A 89 2.78 -4.31 -2.10
CA GLN A 89 1.65 -3.55 -2.64
C GLN A 89 0.34 -4.31 -2.41
N LEU A 90 -0.56 -3.64 -1.70
CA LEU A 90 -1.90 -4.14 -1.40
C LEU A 90 -2.92 -3.50 -2.35
N ASN A 91 -3.78 -4.30 -2.96
CA ASN A 91 -4.99 -3.84 -3.62
C ASN A 91 -6.10 -3.76 -2.57
N VAL A 92 -6.54 -2.55 -2.26
CA VAL A 92 -7.66 -2.30 -1.35
C VAL A 92 -8.86 -1.93 -2.19
N ARG A 93 -10.00 -2.59 -1.92
CA ARG A 93 -11.30 -2.23 -2.49
C ARG A 93 -12.30 -2.02 -1.38
N ALA A 94 -13.08 -0.95 -1.46
CA ALA A 94 -14.00 -0.58 -0.40
C ALA A 94 -15.24 0.12 -0.97
N ARG A 95 -16.31 0.19 -0.18
CA ARG A 95 -17.56 0.88 -0.55
C ARG A 95 -17.52 2.34 -0.16
N LYS A 96 -16.85 2.66 0.95
CA LYS A 96 -16.75 4.00 1.52
C LYS A 96 -15.31 4.49 1.49
N LYS A 97 -15.17 5.82 1.40
CA LYS A 97 -13.85 6.45 1.48
C LYS A 97 -13.18 6.21 2.84
N SER A 98 -13.96 6.28 3.92
CA SER A 98 -13.48 6.09 5.29
C SER A 98 -12.80 4.74 5.49
N GLU A 99 -13.29 3.67 4.85
CA GLU A 99 -12.66 2.34 4.93
C GLU A 99 -11.22 2.34 4.38
N PHE A 100 -10.90 3.17 3.38
CA PHE A 100 -9.51 3.33 2.94
C PHE A 100 -8.67 4.10 3.95
N ASP A 101 -9.26 5.10 4.62
CA ASP A 101 -8.59 5.89 5.65
C ASP A 101 -8.31 5.01 6.89
N ASP A 102 -9.25 4.14 7.26
CA ASP A 102 -9.12 3.19 8.37
C ASP A 102 -7.99 2.18 8.11
N VAL A 103 -7.92 1.62 6.88
CA VAL A 103 -6.82 0.73 6.49
C VAL A 103 -5.48 1.46 6.48
N GLU A 104 -5.43 2.68 5.96
CA GLU A 104 -4.20 3.50 5.98
C GLU A 104 -3.75 3.78 7.42
N ALA A 105 -4.68 4.13 8.32
CA ALA A 105 -4.39 4.38 9.72
C ALA A 105 -3.90 3.12 10.45
N ALA A 106 -4.51 1.96 10.19
CA ALA A 106 -4.08 0.68 10.75
C ALA A 106 -2.65 0.32 10.31
N LEU A 107 -2.34 0.47 9.03
CA LEU A 107 -1.00 0.23 8.49
C LEU A 107 0.03 1.23 9.03
N GLN A 108 -0.34 2.51 9.16
CA GLN A 108 0.53 3.52 9.76
C GLN A 108 0.78 3.27 11.25
N ALA A 109 -0.21 2.74 11.98
CA ALA A 109 -0.04 2.35 13.37
C ALA A 109 0.91 1.15 13.49
N ALA A 110 0.75 0.13 12.64
CA ALA A 110 1.65 -1.02 12.56
C ALA A 110 3.09 -0.60 12.24
N ALA A 111 3.27 0.35 11.32
CA ALA A 111 4.57 0.85 10.90
C ALA A 111 5.38 1.55 12.03
N LYS A 112 4.73 1.95 13.14
CA LYS A 112 5.42 2.53 14.30
C LYS A 112 6.07 1.46 15.18
N THR A 113 5.63 0.21 15.06
CA THR A 113 6.17 -0.91 15.82
C THR A 113 7.02 -1.75 14.89
N THR A 114 8.33 -1.58 14.97
CA THR A 114 9.30 -2.37 14.22
C THR A 114 9.83 -3.52 15.06
N VAL A 115 9.93 -4.71 14.47
CA VAL A 115 10.50 -5.89 15.14
C VAL A 115 12.01 -5.94 14.94
N VAL A 116 12.47 -5.58 13.75
CA VAL A 116 13.89 -5.46 13.43
C VAL A 116 14.37 -4.05 13.82
N PRO A 117 15.38 -3.92 14.70
CA PRO A 117 15.87 -2.60 15.13
C PRO A 117 16.44 -1.81 13.95
N ASP A 118 16.45 -0.48 14.05
CA ASP A 118 17.00 0.42 13.02
C ASP A 118 16.42 0.25 11.61
N THR A 119 15.22 -0.33 11.48
CA THR A 119 14.47 -0.34 10.22
C THR A 119 13.51 0.83 10.16
N THR A 120 13.20 1.27 8.94
CA THR A 120 12.23 2.34 8.70
C THR A 120 11.14 1.83 7.80
N VAL A 121 9.89 1.87 8.27
CA VAL A 121 8.71 1.46 7.53
C VAL A 121 7.98 2.72 7.04
N THR A 122 7.71 2.79 5.75
CA THR A 122 6.95 3.88 5.12
C THR A 122 5.69 3.32 4.47
N VAL A 123 4.54 3.85 4.87
CA VAL A 123 3.24 3.48 4.28
C VAL A 123 2.77 4.63 3.39
N THR A 124 2.41 4.31 2.14
CA THR A 124 1.84 5.29 1.22
C THR A 124 0.59 4.77 0.54
N ARG A 125 -0.46 5.60 0.51
CA ARG A 125 -1.64 5.37 -0.32
C ARG A 125 -1.44 5.99 -1.70
N LYS A 126 -1.47 5.17 -2.76
CA LYS A 126 -1.51 5.68 -4.13
C LYS A 126 -2.92 6.17 -4.44
N CYS A 127 -3.09 7.48 -4.37
CA CYS A 127 -4.27 8.18 -4.87
C CYS A 127 -4.23 8.10 -6.40
N LEU A 128 -5.20 7.40 -7.03
CA LEU A 128 -5.38 7.44 -8.49
C LEU A 128 -5.77 8.87 -8.87
N SER A 129 -4.79 9.73 -9.14
CA SER A 129 -5.05 11.07 -9.66
C SER A 129 -4.15 11.41 -10.85
N ARG A 130 -4.80 11.94 -11.89
CA ARG A 130 -4.29 12.86 -12.93
C ARG A 130 -3.51 12.33 -14.15
N ARG A 131 -3.99 11.31 -14.84
CA ARG A 131 -3.79 11.21 -16.31
C ARG A 131 -4.85 10.35 -17.00
N TRP A 132 -6.00 10.95 -17.27
CA TRP A 132 -7.01 10.47 -18.22
C TRP A 132 -7.55 11.72 -18.94
N PRO A 133 -7.82 11.71 -20.27
CA PRO A 133 -8.19 12.93 -20.98
C PRO A 133 -9.42 13.59 -20.37
N ALA A 134 -9.33 14.91 -20.26
CA ALA A 134 -10.27 15.76 -19.55
C ALA A 134 -11.70 15.64 -20.10
N ILE A 135 -12.59 15.05 -19.30
CA ILE A 135 -13.96 15.56 -19.20
C ILE A 135 -14.01 16.34 -17.87
N ARG A 136 -14.20 17.66 -17.98
CA ARG A 136 -14.16 18.62 -16.88
C ARG A 136 -15.09 18.18 -15.73
N ARG A 137 -14.52 17.66 -14.64
CA ARG A 137 -15.22 17.53 -13.34
C ARG A 137 -15.00 18.79 -12.52
N ARG A 138 -16.08 19.37 -11.99
CA ARG A 138 -16.10 20.67 -11.28
C ARG A 138 -15.57 20.62 -9.83
N THR A 139 -15.01 19.50 -9.39
CA THR A 139 -14.31 19.41 -8.10
C THR A 139 -13.25 18.31 -8.17
N PRO A 140 -11.95 18.64 -8.17
CA PRO A 140 -10.90 17.64 -8.04
C PRO A 140 -10.85 17.18 -6.57
N TRP A 141 -11.05 15.88 -6.35
CA TRP A 141 -10.65 15.24 -5.09
C TRP A 141 -9.12 15.34 -4.99
N ARG A 142 -8.62 16.32 -4.25
CA ARG A 142 -7.20 16.42 -3.89
C ARG A 142 -6.96 15.51 -2.69
N CYS A 143 -6.01 14.59 -2.84
CA CYS A 143 -5.27 14.09 -1.68
C CYS A 143 -4.44 15.24 -1.10
N ALA A 144 -4.35 15.33 0.23
CA ALA A 144 -3.60 16.38 0.91
C ALA A 144 -2.14 16.39 0.41
N PRO A 145 -1.53 17.57 0.16
CA PRO A 145 -0.13 17.63 -0.25
C PRO A 145 0.77 17.03 0.84
N ARG A 146 1.81 16.33 0.41
CA ARG A 146 2.91 15.87 1.29
C ARG A 146 3.41 17.08 2.11
N PRO A 147 3.65 16.95 3.42
CA PRO A 147 4.42 17.95 4.13
C PRO A 147 5.83 18.00 3.51
N SER A 148 6.24 19.19 3.08
CA SER A 148 7.60 19.45 2.60
C SER A 148 8.58 19.29 3.76
N MET A 149 9.61 18.47 3.59
CA MET A 149 10.77 18.47 4.48
C MET A 149 11.40 19.88 4.47
N PRO A 150 11.74 20.47 5.62
CA PRO A 150 12.51 21.70 5.65
C PRO A 150 13.91 21.43 5.08
N ALA A 151 14.34 22.30 4.16
CA ALA A 151 15.72 22.35 3.72
C ALA A 151 16.58 22.75 4.94
N SER A 152 17.60 21.95 5.24
CA SER A 152 18.67 22.31 6.17
C SER A 152 19.56 23.35 5.49
N ASP A 153 19.71 24.51 6.14
CA ASP A 153 20.79 25.49 5.89
C ASP A 153 22.18 24.90 6.17
#